data_AF-A0A3N5J5I4-F1
#
_entry.id   AF-A0A3N5J5I4-F1
#
_cell.length_a   1.000
_cell.length_b   1.000
_cell.length_c   1.000
_cell.angle_alpha   90.00
_cell.angle_beta   90.00
_cell.angle_gamma   90.00
#
_symmetry.space_group_name_H-M   'P 1'
#
loop_
_entity.id
_entity.type
_entity.pdbx_description
1 polymer ?
#
loop_
_entity_poly.entity_id
_entity_poly.type
_entity_poly.pdbx_seq_one_letter_code
_entity_poly.pdbx_strand_id
1 'polypeptide(L)'
;MSGHSKWATIKRKKGAKDAERGRLFTRLIREITIAAKNGGGDETSNARLRTAIQAAKAANMPSKNIENAIKKGTGELPGVIYEEIVYEGYGPGGVAVYIEAVTDNKNRTVAEIRHLLSKHSGSLGESGSVGWMFKKVGVIQV
;
A
#
# COMPACT_ATOMS: atom_id res chain seq x y z
N MET A 1 41.37 -0.61 -14.13
CA MET A 1 41.19 0.05 -12.81
C MET A 1 39.95 0.94 -12.85
N SER A 2 38.84 0.53 -12.21
CA SER A 2 37.62 1.35 -12.02
C SER A 2 37.55 1.96 -10.61
N GLY A 3 38.69 2.46 -10.13
CA GLY A 3 38.87 2.93 -8.75
C GLY A 3 38.02 4.15 -8.36
N HIS A 4 37.65 5.00 -9.32
CA HIS A 4 36.91 6.23 -9.06
C HIS A 4 35.38 6.13 -9.14
N SER A 5 34.81 5.01 -9.61
CA SER A 5 33.35 4.88 -9.79
C SER A 5 32.68 3.78 -8.96
N LYS A 6 33.45 2.86 -8.36
CA LYS A 6 32.91 1.73 -7.57
C LYS A 6 31.98 2.20 -6.45
N TRP A 7 32.40 3.20 -5.68
CA TRP A 7 31.57 3.76 -4.61
C TRP A 7 30.33 4.47 -5.16
N ALA A 8 30.45 5.26 -6.23
CA ALA A 8 29.33 5.97 -6.84
C ALA A 8 28.26 5.00 -7.38
N THR A 9 28.68 3.91 -8.02
CA THR A 9 27.78 2.85 -8.51
C THR A 9 27.09 2.12 -7.35
N ILE A 10 27.83 1.77 -6.29
CA ILE A 10 27.25 1.14 -5.09
C ILE A 10 26.26 2.08 -4.41
N LYS A 11 26.61 3.37 -4.24
CA LYS A 11 25.73 4.39 -3.66
C LYS A 11 24.43 4.52 -4.44
N ARG A 12 24.50 4.63 -5.77
CA ARG A 12 23.30 4.72 -6.63
C ARG A 12 22.42 3.48 -6.52
N LYS A 13 23.03 2.29 -6.60
CA LYS A 13 22.31 1.01 -6.51
C LYS A 13 21.65 0.82 -5.15
N LYS A 14 22.36 1.17 -4.07
CA LYS A 14 21.84 1.11 -2.71
C LYS A 14 20.70 2.12 -2.51
N GLY A 15 20.87 3.36 -2.94
CA GLY A 15 19.84 4.40 -2.81
C GLY A 15 18.52 4.03 -3.49
N ALA A 16 18.58 3.45 -4.70
CA ALA A 16 17.38 2.97 -5.39
C ALA A 16 16.66 1.85 -4.62
N LYS A 17 17.43 0.87 -4.10
CA LYS A 17 16.88 -0.23 -3.29
C LYS A 17 16.32 0.23 -1.95
N ASP A 18 16.98 1.18 -1.29
CA ASP A 18 16.53 1.72 -0.02
C ASP A 18 15.23 2.53 -0.22
N ALA A 19 15.10 3.27 -1.31
CA ALA A 19 13.86 3.97 -1.68
C ALA A 19 12.72 3.00 -2.01
N GLU A 20 13.00 1.90 -2.69
CA GLU A 20 12.03 0.82 -2.94
C GLU A 20 11.57 0.15 -1.64
N ARG A 21 12.52 -0.19 -0.76
CA ARG A 21 12.24 -0.77 0.56
C ARG A 21 11.43 0.19 1.44
N GLY A 22 11.75 1.48 1.42
CA GLY A 22 10.99 2.50 2.13
C GLY A 22 9.52 2.53 1.70
N ARG A 23 9.26 2.50 0.38
CA ARG A 23 7.89 2.43 -0.16
C ARG A 23 7.16 1.15 0.24
N LEU A 24 7.84 0.01 0.21
CA LEU A 24 7.29 -1.27 0.67
C LEU A 24 6.91 -1.20 2.16
N PHE A 25 7.78 -0.66 3.01
CA PHE A 25 7.53 -0.54 4.44
C PHE A 25 6.34 0.37 4.74
N THR A 26 6.21 1.49 4.03
CA THR A 26 5.05 2.37 4.18
C THR A 26 3.74 1.65 3.85
N ARG A 27 3.71 0.82 2.80
CA ARG A 27 2.52 0.03 2.43
C ARG A 27 2.17 -1.00 3.50
N LEU A 28 3.16 -1.75 3.98
CA LEU A 28 2.96 -2.76 5.02
C LEU A 28 2.50 -2.16 6.36
N ILE A 29 3.06 -1.01 6.76
CA ILE A 29 2.62 -0.31 7.98
C ILE A 29 1.15 0.09 7.88
N ARG A 30 0.72 0.62 6.74
CA ARG A 30 -0.70 0.98 6.51
C ARG A 30 -1.60 -0.24 6.58
N GLU A 31 -1.21 -1.34 5.95
CA GLU A 31 -1.99 -2.59 5.98
C GLU A 31 -2.13 -3.14 7.40
N ILE A 32 -1.03 -3.19 8.18
CA ILE A 32 -1.07 -3.62 9.59
C ILE A 32 -1.99 -2.71 10.42
N THR A 33 -1.91 -1.40 10.19
CA THR A 33 -2.71 -0.41 10.93
C THR A 33 -4.21 -0.60 10.65
N ILE A 34 -4.59 -0.81 9.39
CA ILE A 34 -6.00 -1.06 9.02
C ILE A 34 -6.48 -2.41 9.55
N ALA A 35 -5.67 -3.46 9.40
CA ALA A 35 -6.02 -4.78 9.90
C ALA A 35 -6.27 -4.74 11.41
N ALA A 36 -5.39 -4.07 12.17
CA ALA A 36 -5.55 -3.89 13.61
C ALA A 36 -6.76 -3.02 13.99
N LYS A 37 -7.04 -1.96 13.21
CA LYS A 37 -8.23 -1.10 13.40
C LYS A 37 -9.53 -1.88 13.22
N ASN A 38 -9.62 -2.73 12.20
CA ASN A 38 -10.86 -3.43 11.84
C ASN A 38 -11.10 -4.70 12.66
N GLY A 39 -10.04 -5.39 13.09
CA GLY A 39 -10.14 -6.72 13.72
C GLY A 39 -9.43 -6.86 15.06
N GLY A 40 -8.95 -5.76 15.65
CA GLY A 40 -8.19 -5.79 16.90
C GLY A 40 -6.70 -6.12 16.71
N GLY A 41 -5.89 -5.78 17.72
CA GLY A 41 -4.42 -5.86 17.67
C GLY A 41 -3.82 -7.24 17.96
N ASP A 42 -4.64 -8.25 18.21
CA ASP A 42 -4.20 -9.61 18.47
C ASP A 42 -4.13 -10.43 17.17
N GLU A 43 -2.91 -10.86 16.80
CA GLU A 43 -2.68 -11.65 15.58
C GLU A 43 -3.30 -13.05 15.63
N THR A 44 -3.65 -13.57 16.82
CA THR A 44 -4.25 -14.90 16.97
C THR A 44 -5.74 -14.91 16.63
N SER A 45 -6.44 -13.83 16.93
CA SER A 45 -7.86 -13.63 16.61
C SER A 45 -8.11 -12.92 15.27
N ASN A 46 -7.10 -12.25 14.71
CA ASN A 46 -7.22 -11.48 13.46
C ASN A 46 -6.37 -12.08 12.32
N ALA A 47 -7.01 -12.83 11.42
CA ALA A 47 -6.35 -13.48 10.29
C ALA A 47 -5.69 -12.49 9.31
N ARG A 48 -6.34 -11.34 9.02
CA ARG A 48 -5.78 -10.31 8.13
C ARG A 48 -4.51 -9.70 8.73
N LEU A 49 -4.53 -9.42 10.03
CA LEU A 49 -3.37 -8.91 10.75
C LEU A 49 -2.21 -9.92 10.73
N ARG A 50 -2.50 -11.21 10.96
CA ARG A 50 -1.49 -12.28 10.89
C ARG A 50 -0.77 -12.31 9.54
N THR A 51 -1.53 -12.28 8.43
CA THR A 51 -0.94 -12.27 7.08
C THR A 51 -0.11 -11.01 6.84
N ALA A 52 -0.58 -9.84 7.28
CA ALA A 52 0.16 -8.58 7.16
C ALA A 52 1.49 -8.60 7.95
N ILE A 53 1.48 -9.15 9.17
CA ILE A 53 2.68 -9.32 10.00
C ILE A 53 3.67 -10.29 9.34
N GLN A 54 3.19 -11.41 8.79
CA GLN A 54 4.04 -12.36 8.06
C GLN A 54 4.71 -11.71 6.85
N ALA A 55 3.97 -10.94 6.05
CA ALA A 55 4.52 -10.19 4.93
C ALA A 55 5.56 -9.14 5.36
N ALA A 56 5.34 -8.47 6.49
CA ALA A 56 6.29 -7.51 7.04
C ALA A 56 7.58 -8.17 7.54
N LYS A 57 7.48 -9.32 8.22
CA LYS A 57 8.63 -10.12 8.65
C LYS A 57 9.42 -10.64 7.43
N ALA A 58 8.75 -11.13 6.39
CA ALA A 58 9.39 -11.55 5.14
C ALA A 58 10.14 -10.40 4.44
N ALA A 59 9.65 -9.17 4.56
CA ALA A 59 10.32 -7.97 4.05
C ALA A 59 11.49 -7.47 4.93
N ASN A 60 11.85 -8.17 6.01
CA ASN A 60 12.83 -7.75 7.02
C ASN A 60 12.46 -6.41 7.70
N MET A 61 11.18 -6.16 7.94
CA MET A 61 10.74 -5.01 8.72
C MET A 61 11.10 -5.21 10.21
N PRO A 62 11.69 -4.20 10.89
CA PRO A 62 11.96 -4.29 12.33
C PRO A 62 10.68 -4.50 13.15
N SER A 63 10.71 -5.38 14.15
CA SER A 63 9.54 -5.70 15.00
C SER A 63 8.91 -4.48 15.66
N LYS A 64 9.74 -3.53 16.11
CA LYS A 64 9.28 -2.24 16.68
C LYS A 64 8.35 -1.46 15.73
N ASN A 65 8.58 -1.53 14.41
CA ASN A 65 7.72 -0.85 13.44
C ASN A 65 6.37 -1.55 13.30
N ILE A 66 6.35 -2.89 13.38
CA ILE A 66 5.13 -3.71 13.36
C ILE A 66 4.29 -3.41 14.61
N GLU A 67 4.90 -3.47 15.80
CA GLU A 67 4.23 -3.16 17.07
C GLU A 67 3.66 -1.75 17.08
N ASN A 68 4.43 -0.75 16.62
CA ASN A 68 3.96 0.63 16.53
C ASN A 68 2.79 0.77 15.54
N ALA A 69 2.77 0.02 14.45
CA ALA A 69 1.65 0.03 13.50
C ALA A 69 0.39 -0.59 14.11
N ILE A 70 0.52 -1.67 14.87
CA ILE A 70 -0.59 -2.30 15.61
C ILE A 70 -1.19 -1.32 16.61
N LYS A 71 -0.34 -0.71 17.46
CA LYS A 71 -0.78 0.25 18.49
C LYS A 71 -1.46 1.50 17.90
N LYS A 72 -1.03 1.94 16.71
CA LYS A 72 -1.71 3.01 15.97
C LYS A 72 -3.07 2.57 15.45
N GLY A 73 -3.21 1.31 15.03
CA GLY A 73 -4.47 0.74 14.57
C GLY A 73 -5.47 0.52 15.69
N THR A 74 -5.01 0.09 16.88
CA THR A 74 -5.86 -0.12 18.08
C THR A 74 -6.22 1.18 18.81
N GLY A 75 -5.59 2.30 18.46
CA GLY A 75 -5.84 3.61 19.08
C GLY A 75 -5.03 3.87 20.36
N GLU A 76 -4.12 2.98 20.74
CA GLU A 76 -3.21 3.18 21.90
C GLU A 76 -2.20 4.30 21.65
N LEU A 77 -1.87 4.57 20.40
CA LEU A 77 -1.03 5.70 20.01
C LEU A 77 -1.84 6.70 19.18
N PRO A 78 -1.67 8.02 19.40
CA PRO A 78 -2.23 9.03 18.53
C PRO A 78 -1.71 8.80 17.11
N GLY A 79 -2.64 8.80 16.16
CA GLY A 79 -2.35 8.37 14.80
C GLY A 79 -3.33 8.97 13.81
N VAL A 80 -2.92 8.93 12.55
CA VAL A 80 -3.76 9.31 11.43
C VAL A 80 -4.72 8.15 11.14
N ILE A 81 -6.01 8.45 11.02
CA ILE A 81 -7.02 7.46 10.67
C ILE A 81 -6.90 7.18 9.18
N TYR A 82 -6.48 5.97 8.84
CA TYR A 82 -6.51 5.48 7.48
C TYR A 82 -7.87 4.83 7.18
N GLU A 83 -8.33 5.03 5.95
CA GLU A 83 -9.55 4.45 5.40
C GLU A 83 -9.24 3.77 4.07
N GLU A 84 -9.94 2.66 3.82
CA GLU A 84 -9.93 1.96 2.54
C GLU A 84 -10.96 2.60 1.61
N ILE A 85 -10.55 2.91 0.39
CA ILE A 85 -11.41 3.48 -0.64
C ILE A 85 -11.08 2.85 -1.98
N VAL A 86 -12.12 2.61 -2.77
CA VAL A 86 -12.00 2.13 -4.14
C VAL A 86 -12.23 3.28 -5.09
N TYR A 87 -11.37 3.39 -6.10
CA TYR A 87 -11.58 4.25 -7.26
C TYR A 87 -11.71 3.39 -8.50
N GLU A 88 -12.61 3.79 -9.37
CA GLU A 88 -12.93 3.09 -10.60
C GLU A 88 -12.67 4.02 -11.77
N GLY A 89 -12.31 3.49 -12.93
CA GLY A 89 -12.06 4.29 -14.12
C GLY A 89 -11.60 3.49 -15.32
N TYR A 90 -11.15 4.22 -16.33
CA TYR A 90 -10.74 3.68 -17.61
C TYR A 90 -9.33 4.18 -17.98
N GLY A 91 -8.53 3.29 -18.55
CA GLY A 91 -7.23 3.60 -19.13
C GLY A 91 -7.29 3.76 -20.66
N PRO A 92 -6.12 3.91 -21.31
CA PRO A 92 -6.03 3.97 -22.76
C PRO A 92 -6.73 2.79 -23.44
N GLY A 93 -7.48 3.07 -24.51
CA GLY A 93 -8.22 2.03 -25.24
C GLY A 93 -9.42 1.45 -24.48
N GLY A 94 -9.90 2.11 -23.42
CA GLY A 94 -11.10 1.68 -22.69
C GLY A 94 -10.85 0.55 -21.68
N VAL A 95 -9.59 0.30 -21.31
CA VAL A 95 -9.23 -0.73 -20.32
C VAL A 95 -9.83 -0.37 -18.97
N ALA A 96 -10.59 -1.28 -18.37
CA ALA A 96 -11.15 -1.10 -17.03
C ALA A 96 -10.05 -1.08 -15.95
N VAL A 97 -10.10 -0.11 -15.05
CA VAL A 97 -9.13 0.06 -13.96
C VAL A 97 -9.85 0.10 -12.61
N TYR A 98 -9.50 -0.83 -11.73
CA TYR A 98 -10.00 -0.93 -10.36
C TYR A 98 -8.85 -0.65 -9.38
N ILE A 99 -8.95 0.46 -8.63
CA ILE A 99 -7.86 0.98 -7.80
C ILE A 99 -8.28 0.92 -6.33
N GLU A 100 -7.73 -0.05 -5.61
CA GLU A 100 -7.84 -0.09 -4.15
C GLU A 100 -6.77 0.83 -3.54
N ALA A 101 -7.23 1.80 -2.73
CA ALA A 101 -6.36 2.78 -2.10
C ALA A 101 -6.60 2.83 -0.59
N VAL A 102 -5.51 3.12 0.13
CA VAL A 102 -5.53 3.43 1.55
C VAL A 102 -5.10 4.87 1.72
N THR A 103 -5.97 5.68 2.33
CA THR A 103 -5.70 7.11 2.52
C THR A 103 -6.22 7.64 3.85
N ASP A 104 -5.57 8.68 4.33
CA ASP A 104 -6.00 9.55 5.41
C ASP A 104 -6.76 10.79 4.92
N ASN A 105 -6.76 11.03 3.61
CA ASN A 105 -7.41 12.18 3.00
C ASN A 105 -7.95 11.81 1.61
N LYS A 106 -9.26 11.55 1.55
CA LYS A 106 -9.97 11.19 0.32
C LYS A 106 -9.84 12.26 -0.76
N ASN A 107 -9.97 13.55 -0.39
CA ASN A 107 -9.93 14.67 -1.33
C ASN A 107 -8.55 14.81 -2.01
N ARG A 108 -7.46 14.61 -1.26
CA ARG A 108 -6.10 14.60 -1.83
C ARG A 108 -5.92 13.41 -2.78
N THR A 109 -6.33 12.22 -2.35
CA THR A 109 -6.12 10.99 -3.13
C THR A 109 -6.95 10.97 -4.41
N VAL A 110 -8.21 11.40 -4.39
CA VAL A 110 -9.03 11.48 -5.60
C VAL A 110 -8.46 12.47 -6.62
N ALA A 111 -7.92 13.60 -6.16
CA ALA A 111 -7.29 14.58 -7.03
C ALA A 111 -6.01 14.02 -7.69
N GLU A 112 -5.15 13.36 -6.92
CA GLU A 112 -3.95 12.70 -7.43
C GLU A 112 -4.27 11.60 -8.45
N ILE A 113 -5.23 10.72 -8.14
CA ILE A 113 -5.63 9.62 -9.05
C ILE A 113 -6.24 10.19 -10.33
N ARG A 114 -7.13 11.17 -10.23
CA ARG A 114 -7.70 11.83 -11.40
C ARG A 114 -6.60 12.43 -12.28
N HIS A 115 -5.66 13.15 -11.69
CA HIS A 115 -4.54 13.74 -12.41
C HIS A 115 -3.68 12.67 -13.11
N LEU A 116 -3.35 11.57 -12.42
CA LEU A 116 -2.58 10.46 -12.99
C LEU A 116 -3.29 9.81 -14.18
N LEU A 117 -4.59 9.50 -14.04
CA LEU A 117 -5.37 8.90 -15.12
C LEU A 117 -5.42 9.84 -16.33
N SER A 118 -5.77 11.12 -16.12
CA SER A 118 -5.83 12.10 -17.21
C SER A 118 -4.48 12.31 -17.91
N LYS A 119 -3.37 12.32 -17.16
CA LYS A 119 -2.02 12.43 -17.72
C LYS A 119 -1.65 11.24 -18.62
N HIS A 120 -2.22 10.07 -18.36
CA HIS A 120 -1.93 8.83 -19.08
C HIS A 120 -3.10 8.39 -19.98
N SER A 121 -3.86 9.34 -20.53
CA SER A 121 -4.96 9.09 -21.49
C SER A 121 -6.06 8.16 -20.95
N GLY A 122 -6.33 8.25 -19.65
CA GLY A 122 -7.45 7.61 -18.98
C GLY A 122 -8.38 8.62 -18.30
N SER A 123 -9.41 8.11 -17.62
CA SER A 123 -10.38 8.90 -16.88
C SER A 123 -10.80 8.21 -15.58
N LEU A 124 -11.08 9.01 -14.56
CA LEU A 124 -11.72 8.53 -13.33
C LEU A 124 -13.22 8.37 -13.61
N GLY A 125 -13.76 7.19 -13.32
CA GLY A 125 -15.17 6.87 -13.40
C GLY A 125 -15.89 7.05 -12.06
N GLU A 126 -17.21 6.85 -12.10
CA GLU A 126 -18.04 6.79 -10.90
C GLU A 126 -17.96 5.41 -10.24
N SER A 127 -18.37 5.35 -8.97
CA SER A 127 -18.49 4.09 -8.22
C SER A 127 -19.44 3.15 -8.95
N GLY A 128 -19.00 1.92 -9.22
CA GLY A 128 -19.76 0.91 -9.97
C GLY A 128 -19.61 0.96 -11.50
N SER A 129 -18.77 1.86 -12.05
CA SER A 129 -18.54 1.95 -13.50
C SER A 129 -17.85 0.72 -14.10
N VAL A 130 -16.87 0.14 -13.40
CA VAL A 130 -16.14 -1.06 -13.85
C VAL A 130 -16.13 -2.18 -12.82
N GLY A 131 -16.55 -1.93 -11.58
CA GLY A 131 -16.50 -2.92 -10.49
C GLY A 131 -17.23 -4.23 -10.82
N TRP A 132 -18.31 -4.17 -11.61
CA TRP A 132 -19.06 -5.35 -12.07
C TRP A 132 -18.25 -6.27 -13.01
N MET A 133 -17.17 -5.77 -13.62
CA MET A 133 -16.28 -6.54 -14.49
C MET A 133 -15.28 -7.39 -13.68
N PHE A 134 -15.10 -7.08 -12.38
CA PHE A 134 -14.14 -7.75 -11.51
C PHE A 134 -14.83 -8.66 -10.48
N LYS A 135 -14.18 -9.76 -10.11
CA LYS A 135 -14.60 -10.63 -9.01
C LYS A 135 -13.49 -10.72 -7.97
N LYS A 136 -13.83 -10.49 -6.71
CA LYS A 136 -12.88 -10.65 -5.60
C LYS A 136 -12.67 -12.13 -5.32
N VAL A 137 -11.45 -12.62 -5.57
CA VAL A 137 -11.04 -14.01 -5.35
C VAL A 137 -9.70 -14.05 -4.61
N GLY A 138 -9.49 -15.07 -3.78
CA GLY A 138 -8.19 -15.31 -3.13
C GLY A 138 -7.22 -15.98 -4.10
N VAL A 139 -5.95 -15.57 -4.09
CA VAL A 139 -4.88 -16.20 -4.87
C VAL A 139 -3.80 -16.70 -3.91
N ILE A 140 -3.50 -17.99 -3.98
CA ILE A 140 -2.43 -18.63 -3.21
C ILE A 140 -1.30 -18.94 -4.19
N GLN A 141 -0.10 -18.38 -3.94
CA GLN A 141 1.12 -18.70 -4.67
C GLN A 141 1.97 -19.62 -3.78
N VAL A 142 2.40 -20.75 -4.35
CA VAL A 142 3.26 -21.76 -3.71
C VAL A 142 4.64 -21.70 -4.31
#